data_AF-A0A838GX74-F1
#
_entry.id   AF-A0A838GX74-F1
#
_cell.length_a   1.000
_cell.length_b   1.000
_cell.length_c   1.000
_cell.angle_alpha   90.00
_cell.angle_beta   90.00
_cell.angle_gamma   90.00
#
_symmetry.space_group_name_H-M   'P 1'
#
loop_
_entity.id
_entity.type
_entity.pdbx_description
1 polymer ?
#
loop_
_entity_poly.entity_id
_entity_poly.type
_entity_poly.pdbx_seq_one_letter_code
_entity_poly.pdbx_strand_id
1 'polypeptide(L)'
;HGAMPDHGRNPLAALARFAVALEATQVALQRDPGRHRHLGLPFLTPTVFHAGDAEQINVIPAGAWAAWDIRTVPGVDHPRLLDGLRATARRLSAETEVALHLTVIDDRPPTETALDSPVVRAVCDAHEAVTGTRPPEGGVPGTTDGTILWRDAGLPVVVYGPGGKWIAHQADEFVELDDLRTAAAVYAEAARRFLLAAESPG
;
A
#
# COMPACT_ATOMS: atom_id res chain seq x y z
N HIS A 1 -30.97 15.45 18.48
CA HIS A 1 -31.64 16.05 17.31
C HIS A 1 -30.77 17.22 16.83
N GLY A 2 -30.60 17.41 15.52
CA GLY A 2 -29.76 18.49 14.96
C GLY A 2 -30.19 19.92 15.32
N ALA A 3 -31.43 20.13 15.78
CA ALA A 3 -31.91 21.43 16.26
C ALA A 3 -31.46 21.76 17.69
N MET A 4 -30.91 20.78 18.41
CA MET A 4 -30.40 20.89 19.79
C MET A 4 -28.99 20.29 19.85
N PRO A 5 -28.02 20.87 19.13
CA PRO A 5 -26.69 20.27 18.95
C PRO A 5 -25.84 20.27 20.23
N ASP A 6 -26.12 21.17 21.15
CA ASP A 6 -25.50 21.32 22.47
C ASP A 6 -25.81 20.16 23.43
N HIS A 7 -26.97 19.51 23.23
CA HIS A 7 -27.40 18.33 23.99
C HIS A 7 -26.78 17.01 23.50
N GLY A 8 -25.97 17.03 22.43
CA GLY A 8 -25.30 15.86 21.88
C GLY A 8 -23.83 16.13 21.58
N ARG A 9 -23.11 15.06 21.25
CA ARG A 9 -21.78 15.16 20.65
C ARG A 9 -21.83 14.54 19.28
N ASN A 10 -21.53 15.33 18.25
CA ASN A 10 -21.67 14.89 16.87
C ASN A 10 -20.42 14.13 16.43
N PRO A 11 -20.49 12.81 16.17
CA PRO A 11 -19.32 12.03 15.78
C PRO A 11 -18.77 12.42 14.40
N LEU A 12 -19.58 13.00 13.51
CA LEU A 12 -19.11 13.46 12.19
C LEU A 12 -18.09 14.58 12.33
N ALA A 13 -18.27 15.50 13.28
CA ALA A 13 -17.32 16.59 13.49
C ALA A 13 -15.95 16.06 13.93
N ALA A 14 -15.92 15.07 14.83
CA ALA A 14 -14.69 14.42 15.27
C ALA A 14 -14.01 13.65 14.12
N LEU A 15 -14.77 12.85 13.36
CA LEU A 15 -14.25 12.06 12.25
C LEU A 15 -13.76 12.93 11.08
N ALA A 16 -14.47 14.02 10.75
CA ALA A 16 -14.06 14.96 9.72
C ALA A 16 -12.75 15.69 10.10
N ARG A 17 -12.60 16.11 11.37
CA ARG A 17 -11.36 16.71 11.85
C ARG A 17 -10.19 15.72 11.83
N PHE A 18 -10.46 14.43 12.09
CA PHE A 18 -9.46 13.38 11.96
C PHE A 18 -9.04 13.20 10.51
N ALA A 19 -9.98 13.18 9.57
CA ALA A 19 -9.71 13.08 8.13
C ALA A 19 -8.80 14.22 7.63
N VAL A 20 -9.08 15.46 8.03
CA VAL A 20 -8.24 16.64 7.70
C VAL A 20 -6.83 16.50 8.30
N ALA A 21 -6.70 15.94 9.51
CA ALA A 21 -5.39 15.72 10.11
C ALA A 21 -4.56 14.64 9.36
N LEU A 22 -5.22 13.63 8.78
CA LEU A 22 -4.57 12.64 7.92
C LEU A 22 -4.09 13.26 6.60
N GLU A 23 -4.84 14.21 6.03
CA GLU A 23 -4.39 14.96 4.87
C GLU A 23 -3.10 15.74 5.16
N ALA A 24 -3.03 16.44 6.30
CA ALA A 24 -1.80 17.11 6.72
C ALA A 24 -0.63 16.12 6.92
N THR A 25 -0.92 14.93 7.43
CA THR A 25 0.07 13.85 7.58
C THR A 25 0.57 13.37 6.21
N GLN A 26 -0.33 13.18 5.24
CA GLN A 26 0.05 12.86 3.86
C GLN A 26 0.96 13.93 3.26
N VAL A 27 0.61 15.21 3.40
CA VAL A 27 1.44 16.32 2.91
C VAL A 27 2.84 16.29 3.52
N ALA A 28 2.95 15.97 4.82
CA ALA A 28 4.25 15.82 5.48
C ALA A 28 5.05 14.66 4.87
N LEU A 29 4.44 13.48 4.72
CA LEU A 29 5.11 12.31 4.12
C LEU A 29 5.50 12.52 2.65
N GLN A 30 4.71 13.28 1.91
CA GLN A 30 5.00 13.66 0.51
C GLN A 30 6.11 14.72 0.38
N ARG A 31 6.46 15.40 1.48
CA ARG A 31 7.64 16.26 1.55
C ARG A 31 8.87 15.48 2.01
N ASP A 32 8.71 14.63 3.01
CA ASP A 32 9.78 13.82 3.59
C ASP A 32 9.19 12.49 4.11
N PRO A 33 9.56 11.32 3.55
CA PRO A 33 10.67 11.09 2.60
C PRO A 33 10.38 11.55 1.15
N GLY A 34 9.13 11.90 0.83
CA GLY A 34 8.75 12.38 -0.48
C GLY A 34 8.61 11.29 -1.55
N ARG A 35 8.90 11.62 -2.80
CA ARG A 35 8.69 10.72 -3.95
C ARG A 35 9.79 9.67 -4.01
N HIS A 36 9.41 8.40 -3.91
CA HIS A 36 10.28 7.28 -4.23
C HIS A 36 10.34 7.04 -5.75
N ARG A 37 11.53 6.74 -6.27
CA ARG A 37 11.80 6.59 -7.72
C ARG A 37 10.87 5.58 -8.41
N HIS A 38 10.54 4.47 -7.73
CA HIS A 38 9.81 3.34 -8.29
C HIS A 38 8.35 3.24 -7.84
N LEU A 39 8.03 3.81 -6.67
CA LEU A 39 6.71 3.65 -6.03
C LEU A 39 5.89 4.94 -6.07
N GLY A 40 6.50 6.08 -6.41
CA GLY A 40 5.83 7.37 -6.44
C GLY A 40 5.74 8.00 -5.05
N LEU A 41 4.63 8.70 -4.79
CA LEU A 41 4.39 9.39 -3.52
C LEU A 41 3.64 8.47 -2.55
N PRO A 42 3.82 8.65 -1.23
CA PRO A 42 2.94 8.04 -0.25
C PRO A 42 1.55 8.70 -0.27
N PHE A 43 0.51 7.91 -0.02
CA PHE A 43 -0.89 8.35 0.01
C PHE A 43 -1.63 7.74 1.21
N LEU A 44 -2.47 8.55 1.86
CA LEU A 44 -3.40 8.15 2.91
C LEU A 44 -4.80 8.39 2.35
N THR A 45 -5.29 7.44 1.56
CA THR A 45 -6.52 7.61 0.78
C THR A 45 -7.72 7.15 1.59
N PRO A 46 -8.68 8.02 1.91
CA PRO A 46 -9.94 7.56 2.45
C PRO A 46 -10.71 6.78 1.37
N THR A 47 -11.08 5.55 1.68
CA THR A 47 -11.81 4.68 0.75
C THR A 47 -13.26 4.47 1.17
N VAL A 48 -13.58 4.71 2.44
CA VAL A 48 -14.92 4.51 3.00
C VAL A 48 -15.24 5.60 4.02
N PHE A 49 -16.46 6.12 3.99
CA PHE A 49 -17.03 7.02 4.99
C PHE A 49 -18.52 6.70 5.21
N HIS A 50 -18.91 6.39 6.44
CA HIS A 50 -20.30 6.09 6.79
C HIS A 50 -20.71 6.75 8.09
N ALA A 51 -21.84 7.47 8.05
CA ALA A 51 -22.53 7.98 9.22
C ALA A 51 -23.95 8.43 8.89
N GLY A 52 -24.90 8.13 9.78
CA GLY A 52 -26.29 8.56 9.68
C GLY A 52 -27.05 8.01 8.47
N ASP A 53 -28.34 8.36 8.41
CA ASP A 53 -29.26 7.94 7.36
C ASP A 53 -29.87 9.16 6.66
N ALA A 54 -29.95 9.12 5.33
CA ALA A 54 -30.45 10.24 4.52
C ALA A 54 -31.92 10.56 4.81
N GLU A 55 -32.70 9.59 5.27
CA GLU A 55 -34.10 9.79 5.65
C GLU A 55 -34.26 10.58 6.97
N GLN A 56 -33.18 10.68 7.76
CA GLN A 56 -33.17 11.30 9.09
C GLN A 56 -32.15 12.45 9.17
N ILE A 57 -32.15 13.35 8.19
CA ILE A 57 -31.20 14.49 8.12
C ILE A 57 -31.17 15.39 9.37
N ASN A 58 -32.23 15.38 10.17
CA ASN A 58 -32.36 16.16 11.39
C ASN A 58 -31.88 15.40 12.65
N VAL A 59 -31.29 14.22 12.52
CA VAL A 59 -30.77 13.40 13.62
C VAL A 59 -29.25 13.46 13.65
N ILE A 60 -28.69 13.62 14.86
CA ILE A 60 -27.25 13.45 15.08
C ILE A 60 -27.02 11.94 15.24
N PRO A 61 -26.21 11.29 14.40
CA PRO A 61 -26.05 9.85 14.47
C PRO A 61 -25.29 9.44 15.73
N ALA A 62 -25.56 8.22 16.20
CA ALA A 62 -24.92 7.66 17.39
C ALA A 62 -23.43 7.33 17.18
N GLY A 63 -23.01 7.11 15.93
CA GLY A 63 -21.64 6.79 15.57
C GLY A 63 -21.34 7.09 14.11
N ALA A 64 -20.05 7.05 13.79
CA ALA A 64 -19.51 7.22 12.46
C ALA A 64 -18.24 6.38 12.33
N TRP A 65 -17.95 5.89 11.13
CA TRP A 65 -16.68 5.22 10.86
C TRP A 65 -16.21 5.51 9.43
N ALA A 66 -14.91 5.37 9.24
CA ALA A 66 -14.27 5.53 7.95
C ALA A 66 -13.07 4.59 7.86
N ALA A 67 -12.67 4.26 6.62
CA ALA A 67 -11.49 3.45 6.34
C ALA A 67 -10.53 4.21 5.43
N TRP A 68 -9.24 4.00 5.67
CA TRP A 68 -8.15 4.51 4.86
C TRP A 68 -7.34 3.36 4.29
N ASP A 69 -7.03 3.46 3.00
CA ASP A 69 -5.96 2.70 2.37
C ASP A 69 -4.68 3.57 2.41
N ILE A 70 -3.66 3.10 3.14
CA ILE A 70 -2.42 3.84 3.35
C ILE A 70 -1.30 3.15 2.56
N ARG A 71 -0.82 3.84 1.52
CA ARG A 71 0.31 3.41 0.68
C ARG A 71 1.54 4.20 1.09
N THR A 72 2.51 3.52 1.70
CA THR A 72 3.80 4.11 2.11
C THR A 72 4.91 3.77 1.12
N VAL A 73 6.05 4.41 1.31
CA VAL A 73 7.28 4.18 0.53
C VAL A 73 8.46 3.94 1.48
N PRO A 74 9.59 3.37 1.01
CA PRO A 74 10.81 3.29 1.81
C PRO A 74 11.15 4.64 2.46
N GLY A 75 11.56 4.60 3.73
CA GLY A 75 11.81 5.78 4.56
C GLY A 75 10.65 6.20 5.46
N VAL A 76 9.44 5.65 5.27
CA VAL A 76 8.32 5.85 6.21
C VAL A 76 8.41 4.85 7.36
N ASP A 77 8.54 5.36 8.59
CA ASP A 77 8.47 4.57 9.82
C ASP A 77 7.00 4.33 10.21
N HIS A 78 6.51 3.11 10.00
CA HIS A 78 5.13 2.72 10.26
C HIS A 78 4.75 2.84 11.75
N PRO A 79 5.51 2.29 12.71
CA PRO A 79 5.28 2.53 14.13
C PRO A 79 5.11 4.00 14.48
N ARG A 80 6.02 4.86 14.02
CA ARG A 80 5.96 6.30 14.29
C ARG A 80 4.73 6.97 13.66
N LEU A 81 4.40 6.59 12.42
CA LEU A 81 3.19 7.07 11.74
C LEU A 81 1.94 6.69 12.54
N LEU A 82 1.78 5.41 12.88
CA LEU A 82 0.63 4.89 13.61
C LEU A 82 0.50 5.54 15.00
N ASP A 83 1.60 5.76 15.71
CA ASP A 83 1.58 6.45 17.00
C ASP A 83 1.15 7.92 16.87
N GLY A 84 1.58 8.60 15.81
CA GLY A 84 1.11 9.94 15.46
C GLY A 84 -0.40 10.00 15.17
N LEU A 85 -0.91 9.02 14.41
CA LEU A 85 -2.35 8.92 14.12
C LEU A 85 -3.15 8.64 15.40
N ARG A 86 -2.69 7.71 16.25
CA ARG A 86 -3.31 7.42 17.55
C ARG A 86 -3.29 8.63 18.48
N ALA A 87 -2.19 9.38 18.51
CA ALA A 87 -2.09 10.61 19.29
C ALA A 87 -3.09 11.67 18.81
N THR A 88 -3.26 11.79 17.49
CA THR A 88 -4.25 12.68 16.87
C THR A 88 -5.68 12.28 17.25
N ALA A 89 -6.01 10.98 17.19
CA ALA A 89 -7.30 10.47 17.60
C ALA A 89 -7.58 10.76 19.09
N ARG A 90 -6.62 10.52 19.98
CA ARG A 90 -6.75 10.84 21.42
C ARG A 90 -6.98 12.33 21.67
N ARG A 91 -6.20 13.20 21.02
CA ARG A 91 -6.35 14.65 21.14
C ARG A 91 -7.72 15.11 20.67
N LEU A 92 -8.14 14.70 19.48
CA LEU A 92 -9.46 15.05 18.94
C LEU A 92 -10.60 14.47 19.79
N SER A 93 -10.41 13.30 20.40
CA SER A 93 -11.40 12.75 21.31
C SER A 93 -11.63 13.64 22.53
N ALA A 94 -10.54 14.17 23.11
CA ALA A 94 -10.62 15.10 24.23
C ALA A 94 -11.24 16.45 23.82
N GLU A 95 -10.88 16.99 22.66
CA GLU A 95 -11.37 18.29 22.17
C GLU A 95 -12.86 18.26 21.76
N THR A 96 -13.36 17.11 21.32
CA THR A 96 -14.74 16.97 20.80
C THR A 96 -15.69 16.25 21.76
N GLU A 97 -15.15 15.68 22.85
CA GLU A 97 -15.87 14.80 23.77
C GLU A 97 -16.54 13.61 23.05
N VAL A 98 -15.94 13.15 21.94
CA VAL A 98 -16.34 11.95 21.19
C VAL A 98 -15.20 10.95 21.22
N ALA A 99 -15.46 9.70 21.61
CA ALA A 99 -14.43 8.66 21.57
C ALA A 99 -14.07 8.29 20.11
N LEU A 100 -12.83 8.52 19.71
CA LEU A 100 -12.28 8.02 18.45
C LEU A 100 -11.39 6.81 18.71
N HIS A 101 -11.74 5.69 18.09
CA HIS A 101 -10.97 4.45 18.13
C HIS A 101 -10.32 4.19 16.77
N LEU A 102 -9.02 3.91 16.77
CA LEU A 102 -8.25 3.56 15.59
C LEU A 102 -7.82 2.11 15.68
N THR A 103 -8.20 1.33 14.66
CA THR A 103 -7.82 -0.07 14.49
C THR A 103 -6.99 -0.21 13.23
N VAL A 104 -5.85 -0.90 13.33
CA VAL A 104 -5.04 -1.27 12.16
C VAL A 104 -5.49 -2.67 11.73
N ILE A 105 -6.02 -2.78 10.51
CA ILE A 105 -6.52 -4.05 9.96
C ILE A 105 -5.36 -4.90 9.46
N ASP A 106 -4.44 -4.28 8.73
CA ASP A 106 -3.24 -4.93 8.18
C ASP A 106 -2.11 -3.90 8.09
N ASP A 107 -0.89 -4.35 8.35
CA ASP A 107 0.33 -3.54 8.28
C ASP A 107 1.41 -4.29 7.48
N ARG A 108 1.69 -3.77 6.29
CA ARG A 108 2.63 -4.32 5.31
C ARG A 108 3.67 -3.27 4.96
N PRO A 109 4.89 -3.36 5.52
CA PRO A 109 5.94 -2.42 5.18
C PRO A 109 6.39 -2.57 3.71
N PRO A 110 6.92 -1.49 3.09
CA PRO A 110 7.52 -1.59 1.78
C PRO A 110 8.71 -2.55 1.82
N THR A 111 8.89 -3.33 0.75
CA THR A 111 9.99 -4.30 0.64
C THR A 111 10.92 -3.93 -0.51
N GLU A 112 12.20 -4.24 -0.34
CA GLU A 112 13.23 -4.04 -1.34
C GLU A 112 14.13 -5.27 -1.39
N THR A 113 14.44 -5.70 -2.62
CA THR A 113 15.38 -6.79 -2.88
C THR A 113 16.57 -6.22 -3.63
N ALA A 114 17.78 -6.47 -3.13
CA ALA A 114 19.01 -5.97 -3.74
C ALA A 114 19.17 -6.47 -5.18
N LEU A 115 19.61 -5.58 -6.08
CA LEU A 115 19.73 -5.89 -7.52
C LEU A 115 20.77 -6.97 -7.82
N ASP A 116 21.74 -7.17 -6.93
CA ASP A 116 22.75 -8.21 -7.00
C ASP A 116 22.31 -9.51 -6.32
N SER A 117 21.08 -9.61 -5.80
CA SER A 117 20.55 -10.86 -5.27
C SER A 117 20.55 -11.95 -6.35
N PRO A 118 20.93 -13.21 -6.04
CA PRO A 118 20.97 -14.29 -7.02
C PRO A 118 19.65 -14.48 -7.78
N VAL A 119 18.50 -14.29 -7.11
CA VAL A 119 17.18 -14.42 -7.76
C VAL A 119 16.91 -13.26 -8.73
N VAL A 120 17.34 -12.04 -8.40
CA VAL A 120 17.19 -10.87 -9.29
C VAL A 120 18.04 -11.05 -10.54
N ARG A 121 19.32 -11.43 -10.38
CA ARG A 121 20.21 -11.71 -11.50
C ARG A 121 19.65 -12.80 -12.42
N ALA A 122 19.18 -13.90 -11.84
CA ALA A 122 18.58 -15.00 -12.61
C ALA A 122 17.38 -14.53 -13.46
N VAL A 123 16.46 -13.74 -12.88
CA VAL A 123 15.30 -13.21 -13.62
C VAL A 123 15.73 -12.23 -14.70
N CYS A 124 16.62 -11.29 -14.39
CA CYS A 124 17.04 -10.28 -15.36
C CYS A 124 17.80 -10.87 -16.54
N ASP A 125 18.71 -11.82 -16.29
CA ASP A 125 19.47 -12.46 -17.36
C ASP A 125 18.61 -13.42 -18.19
N ALA A 126 17.61 -14.05 -17.57
CA ALA A 126 16.62 -14.86 -18.28
C ALA A 126 15.73 -14.01 -19.18
N HIS A 127 15.28 -12.86 -18.69
CA HIS A 127 14.52 -11.91 -19.49
C HIS A 127 15.32 -11.47 -20.72
N GLU A 128 16.57 -11.04 -20.52
CA GLU A 128 17.44 -10.61 -21.62
C GLU A 128 17.71 -11.72 -22.64
N ALA A 129 17.87 -12.97 -22.18
CA ALA A 129 18.05 -14.10 -23.08
C ALA A 129 16.80 -14.42 -23.94
N VAL A 130 15.59 -14.16 -23.41
CA VAL A 130 14.33 -14.44 -24.10
C VAL A 130 13.88 -13.27 -24.98
N THR A 131 14.07 -12.03 -24.53
CA THR A 131 13.54 -10.82 -25.19
C THR A 131 14.60 -10.02 -25.96
N GLY A 132 15.89 -10.31 -25.73
CA GLY A 132 17.01 -9.57 -26.32
C GLY A 132 17.29 -8.21 -25.70
N THR A 133 16.59 -7.82 -24.63
CA THR A 133 16.81 -6.53 -23.93
C THR A 133 16.79 -6.73 -22.42
N ARG A 134 17.48 -5.86 -21.67
CA ARG A 134 17.44 -5.92 -20.19
C ARG A 134 16.07 -5.45 -19.68
N PRO A 135 15.44 -6.14 -18.70
CA PRO A 135 14.19 -5.64 -18.15
C PRO A 135 14.45 -4.34 -17.36
N PRO A 136 13.50 -3.38 -17.38
CA PRO A 136 13.62 -2.18 -16.57
C PRO A 136 13.55 -2.52 -15.08
N GLU A 137 14.32 -1.81 -14.26
CA GLU A 137 14.09 -1.79 -12.81
C GLU A 137 12.71 -1.19 -12.52
N GLY A 138 12.03 -1.69 -11.49
CA GLY A 138 10.73 -1.17 -11.13
C GLY A 138 10.31 -1.53 -9.72
N GLY A 139 9.15 -0.98 -9.35
CA GLY A 139 8.44 -1.30 -8.12
C GLY A 139 6.96 -1.52 -8.41
N VAL A 140 6.32 -2.24 -7.51
CA VAL A 140 4.89 -2.50 -7.53
C VAL A 140 4.26 -1.61 -6.46
N PRO A 141 3.46 -0.58 -6.83
CA PRO A 141 2.81 0.30 -5.85
C PRO A 141 1.75 -0.40 -5.00
N GLY A 142 1.24 -1.55 -5.46
CA GLY A 142 0.36 -2.42 -4.69
C GLY A 142 1.12 -3.38 -3.77
N THR A 143 0.39 -4.15 -2.97
CA THR A 143 0.98 -5.26 -2.18
C THR A 143 0.96 -6.55 -2.99
N THR A 144 1.94 -7.42 -2.75
CA THR A 144 1.90 -8.83 -3.18
C THR A 144 2.10 -9.74 -1.97
N ASP A 145 1.87 -11.04 -2.13
CA ASP A 145 2.21 -12.04 -1.09
C ASP A 145 3.72 -12.09 -0.81
N GLY A 146 4.52 -11.59 -1.76
CA GLY A 146 5.94 -11.37 -1.61
C GLY A 146 6.32 -10.53 -0.38
N THR A 147 5.47 -9.58 0.00
CA THR A 147 5.69 -8.78 1.22
C THR A 147 5.71 -9.64 2.47
N ILE A 148 4.87 -10.68 2.53
CA ILE A 148 4.77 -11.60 3.67
C ILE A 148 6.03 -12.49 3.71
N LEU A 149 6.44 -13.05 2.58
CA LEU A 149 7.65 -13.87 2.48
C LEU A 149 8.92 -13.10 2.88
N TRP A 150 9.02 -11.84 2.47
CA TRP A 150 10.13 -10.98 2.84
C TRP A 150 10.10 -10.64 4.33
N ARG A 151 8.95 -10.20 4.86
CA ARG A 151 8.80 -9.77 6.26
C ARG A 151 9.00 -10.92 7.25
N ASP A 152 8.39 -12.08 6.97
CA ASP A 152 8.27 -13.18 7.93
C ASP A 152 9.38 -14.23 7.77
N ALA A 153 9.93 -14.39 6.56
CA ALA A 153 10.96 -15.37 6.26
C ALA A 153 12.30 -14.76 5.80
N GLY A 154 12.39 -13.44 5.62
CA GLY A 154 13.62 -12.78 5.16
C GLY A 154 14.04 -13.18 3.74
N LEU A 155 13.11 -13.69 2.93
CA LEU A 155 13.42 -14.20 1.60
C LEU A 155 13.50 -13.05 0.57
N PRO A 156 14.49 -13.04 -0.33
CA PRO A 156 14.52 -12.10 -1.43
C PRO A 156 13.37 -12.38 -2.40
N VAL A 157 12.62 -11.34 -2.77
CA VAL A 157 11.44 -11.47 -3.64
C VAL A 157 11.61 -10.63 -4.90
N VAL A 158 11.24 -11.21 -6.03
CA VAL A 158 11.14 -10.52 -7.31
C VAL A 158 9.70 -10.62 -7.79
N VAL A 159 9.09 -9.49 -8.13
CA VAL A 159 7.79 -9.49 -8.81
C VAL A 159 8.05 -9.33 -10.30
N TYR A 160 7.62 -10.32 -11.08
CA TYR A 160 7.76 -10.37 -12.52
C TYR A 160 6.50 -10.98 -13.12
N GLY A 161 6.00 -10.46 -14.23
CA GLY A 161 4.78 -10.98 -14.83
C GLY A 161 4.42 -10.32 -16.15
N PRO A 162 3.49 -10.93 -16.91
CA PRO A 162 3.02 -10.40 -18.17
C PRO A 162 2.05 -9.22 -17.98
N GLY A 163 1.87 -8.44 -19.05
CA GLY A 163 0.90 -7.34 -19.08
C GLY A 163 1.35 -6.07 -18.34
N GLY A 164 0.55 -5.02 -18.51
CA GLY A 164 0.78 -3.74 -17.84
C GLY A 164 0.27 -3.75 -16.40
N LYS A 165 1.15 -3.43 -15.44
CA LYS A 165 0.80 -3.36 -14.00
C LYS A 165 -0.34 -2.38 -13.65
N TRP A 166 -0.75 -1.52 -14.57
CA TRP A 166 -1.81 -0.53 -14.40
C TRP A 166 -3.18 -0.98 -14.92
N ILE A 167 -3.28 -2.18 -15.51
CA ILE A 167 -4.52 -2.74 -16.06
C ILE A 167 -5.35 -3.44 -14.97
N ALA A 168 -4.70 -3.93 -13.90
CA ALA A 168 -5.36 -4.67 -12.83
C ALA A 168 -6.50 -3.87 -12.17
N HIS A 169 -7.58 -4.59 -11.80
CA HIS A 169 -8.79 -4.02 -11.16
C HIS A 169 -9.54 -2.98 -12.02
N GLN A 170 -9.47 -3.08 -13.34
CA GLN A 170 -10.30 -2.32 -14.28
C GLN A 170 -11.39 -3.21 -14.89
N ALA A 171 -12.46 -2.61 -15.42
CA ALA A 171 -13.62 -3.35 -15.94
C ALA A 171 -13.26 -4.33 -17.08
N ASP A 172 -12.29 -3.97 -17.90
CA ASP A 172 -11.80 -4.76 -19.05
C ASP A 172 -10.36 -5.25 -18.80
N GLU A 173 -10.13 -5.93 -17.68
CA GLU A 173 -8.81 -6.50 -17.35
C GLU A 173 -8.42 -7.60 -18.37
N PHE A 174 -7.25 -7.46 -19.01
CA PHE A 174 -6.74 -8.42 -19.99
C PHE A 174 -5.22 -8.57 -19.91
N VAL A 175 -4.70 -9.61 -20.58
CA VAL A 175 -3.26 -9.81 -20.82
C VAL A 175 -3.05 -10.31 -22.24
N GLU A 176 -2.01 -9.81 -22.91
CA GLU A 176 -1.64 -10.27 -24.25
C GLU A 176 -1.07 -11.70 -24.20
N LEU A 177 -1.45 -12.53 -25.17
CA LEU A 177 -0.98 -13.93 -25.21
C LEU A 177 0.53 -14.02 -25.43
N ASP A 178 1.11 -13.08 -26.18
CA ASP A 178 2.55 -13.04 -26.41
C ASP A 178 3.32 -12.62 -25.15
N ASP A 179 2.76 -11.72 -24.34
CA ASP A 179 3.31 -11.39 -23.02
C ASP A 179 3.30 -12.62 -22.10
N LEU A 180 2.21 -13.39 -22.10
CA LEU A 180 2.10 -14.61 -21.30
C LEU A 180 3.13 -15.66 -21.73
N ARG A 181 3.30 -15.87 -23.04
CA ARG A 181 4.30 -16.79 -23.60
C ARG A 181 5.72 -16.36 -23.24
N THR A 182 6.00 -15.06 -23.36
CA THR A 182 7.29 -14.46 -22.99
C THR A 182 7.57 -14.65 -21.50
N ALA A 183 6.60 -14.33 -20.64
CA ALA A 183 6.74 -14.51 -19.21
C ALA A 183 7.01 -15.97 -18.83
N ALA A 184 6.28 -16.92 -19.42
CA ALA A 184 6.48 -18.34 -19.19
C ALA A 184 7.90 -18.81 -19.58
N ALA A 185 8.41 -18.37 -20.74
CA ALA A 185 9.77 -18.67 -21.17
C ALA A 185 10.82 -18.08 -20.21
N VAL A 186 10.62 -16.85 -19.74
CA VAL A 186 11.51 -16.21 -18.76
C VAL A 186 11.48 -16.93 -17.42
N TYR A 187 10.30 -17.34 -16.92
CA TYR A 187 10.18 -18.12 -15.69
C TYR A 187 10.98 -19.43 -15.76
N ALA A 188 10.86 -20.18 -16.87
CA ALA A 188 11.60 -21.43 -17.06
C ALA A 188 13.11 -21.21 -17.09
N GLU A 189 13.58 -20.21 -17.84
CA GLU A 189 15.01 -19.90 -17.95
C GLU A 189 15.58 -19.33 -16.64
N ALA A 190 14.82 -18.51 -15.91
CA ALA A 190 15.22 -17.98 -14.62
C ALA A 190 15.39 -19.09 -13.59
N ALA A 191 14.45 -20.05 -13.53
CA ALA A 191 14.55 -21.20 -12.65
C ALA A 191 15.79 -22.04 -12.97
N ARG A 192 16.05 -22.32 -14.26
CA ARG A 192 17.25 -23.03 -14.70
C ARG A 192 18.54 -22.33 -14.27
N ARG A 193 18.63 -21.00 -14.48
CA ARG A 193 19.81 -20.20 -14.10
C ARG A 193 20.03 -20.17 -12.60
N PHE A 194 18.96 -19.95 -11.84
CA PHE A 194 19.02 -19.85 -10.38
C PHE A 194 19.50 -21.15 -9.75
N LEU A 195 18.96 -22.29 -10.19
CA LEU A 195 19.32 -23.61 -9.66
C LEU A 195 20.75 -24.01 -10.03
N LEU A 196 21.19 -23.78 -11.27
CA LEU A 196 22.55 -24.12 -11.69
C LEU A 196 23.62 -23.20 -11.11
N ALA A 197 23.30 -21.93 -10.83
CA ALA A 197 24.22 -21.02 -10.15
C ALA A 197 24.48 -21.42 -8.70
N ALA A 198 23.50 -22.06 -8.04
CA ALA A 198 23.65 -22.58 -6.69
C ALA A 198 24.55 -23.84 -6.61
N GLU A 199 24.78 -24.52 -7.73
CA GLU A 199 25.59 -25.74 -7.82
C GLU A 199 27.09 -25.48 -8.06
N SER A 200 27.50 -24.22 -8.29
CA SER A 200 28.92 -23.87 -8.41
C SER A 200 29.54 -23.67 -7.02
N PRO A 201 30.41 -24.58 -6.54
CA PRO A 201 31.10 -24.38 -5.27
C PRO A 201 32.14 -23.28 -5.44
N GLY A 202 32.18 -22.34 -4.49
CA GLY A 202 33.36 -21.49 -4.28
C GLY A 202 34.53 -22.30 -3.72
#